data_AF-D8P5Y3-F1
#
_entry.id   AF-D8P5Y3-F1
#
_cell.length_a   1.000
_cell.length_b   1.000
_cell.length_c   1.000
_cell.angle_alpha   90.00
_cell.angle_beta   90.00
_cell.angle_gamma   90.00
#
_symmetry.space_group_name_H-M   'P 1'
#
loop_
_entity.id
_entity.type
_entity.pdbx_description
1 polymer ?
#
loop_
_entity_poly.entity_id
_entity_poly.type
_entity_poly.pdbx_seq_one_letter_code
_entity_poly.pdbx_strand_id
1 'polypeptide(L)' 'MRQVYVIAGVGGIEIKELERGDITVRYGYTEAMHNIMHPILQGRGRFDDRFKNWIVFSQHREEVLKALDGVAQRVD' A
#
# COMPACT_ATOMS: atom_id res chain seq x y z
N MET A 1 7.26 0.76 12.03
CA MET A 1 7.64 2.02 11.36
C MET A 1 6.50 2.50 10.45
N ARG A 2 6.32 3.83 10.28
CA ARG A 2 5.39 4.43 9.32
C ARG A 2 6.19 4.92 8.11
N GLN A 3 5.74 4.60 6.90
CA GLN A 3 6.30 5.11 5.65
C GLN A 3 5.18 5.75 4.83
N VAL A 4 5.48 6.85 4.16
CA VAL A 4 4.52 7.53 3.29
C VAL A 4 5.07 7.54 1.88
N TYR A 5 4.21 7.21 0.94
CA TYR A 5 4.48 7.23 -0.49
C TYR A 5 3.53 8.22 -1.16
N VAL A 6 3.97 8.88 -2.22
CA VAL A 6 3.18 9.82 -3.00
C VAL A 6 3.29 9.48 -4.48
N ILE A 7 2.15 9.26 -5.12
CA ILE A 7 2.06 9.19 -6.58
C ILE A 7 1.70 10.61 -7.06
N ALA A 8 2.61 11.22 -7.83
CA ALA A 8 2.46 12.59 -8.30
C ALA A 8 1.14 12.79 -9.06
N GLY A 9 0.34 13.77 -8.61
CA GLY A 9 -0.97 14.08 -9.20
C GLY A 9 -2.09 13.09 -8.88
N VAL A 10 -1.83 12.01 -8.12
CA VAL A 10 -2.85 10.98 -7.80
C VAL A 10 -3.18 10.95 -6.32
N GLY A 11 -2.18 10.89 -5.44
CA GLY A 11 -2.42 10.92 -3.99
C GLY A 11 -1.36 10.22 -3.14
N GLY A 12 -1.64 10.18 -1.84
CA GLY A 12 -0.76 9.57 -0.83
C GLY A 12 -1.16 8.14 -0.46
N ILE A 13 -0.15 7.34 -0.14
CA ILE A 13 -0.25 5.98 0.35
C ILE A 13 0.50 5.92 1.68
N GLU A 14 -0.14 5.40 2.70
CA GLU A 14 0.45 5.18 4.01
C GLU A 14 0.70 3.69 4.22
N ILE A 15 1.95 3.37 4.57
CA ILE A 15 2.39 2.04 4.96
C ILE A 15 2.68 2.04 6.45
N LYS A 16 2.15 1.04 7.15
CA LYS A 16 2.43 0.81 8.57
C LYS A 16 2.71 -0.66 8.80
N GLU A 17 3.78 -0.95 9.53
CA GLU A 17 4.10 -2.31 9.94
C GLU A 17 3.12 -2.82 11.02
N LEU A 18 2.77 -4.09 10.91
CA LEU A 18 1.98 -4.86 11.87
C LEU A 18 2.88 -5.92 12.54
N GLU A 19 2.29 -6.64 13.48
CA GLU A 19 2.93 -7.82 14.09
C GLU A 19 3.30 -8.86 13.02
N ARG A 20 4.29 -9.70 13.34
CA ARG A 20 4.73 -10.83 12.49
C ARG A 20 5.20 -10.44 11.08
N GLY A 21 5.45 -9.15 10.83
CA GLY A 21 6.02 -8.65 9.58
C GLY A 21 4.99 -8.29 8.50
N ASP A 22 3.69 -8.35 8.80
CA ASP A 22 2.65 -7.86 7.89
C ASP A 22 2.71 -6.32 7.77
N ILE A 23 2.07 -5.77 6.74
CA ILE A 23 1.92 -4.31 6.60
C ILE A 23 0.48 -3.93 6.27
N THR A 24 0.04 -2.78 6.77
CA THR A 24 -1.16 -2.13 6.25
C THR A 24 -0.80 -1.16 5.14
N VAL A 25 -1.58 -1.17 4.07
CA VAL A 25 -1.51 -0.21 2.97
C VAL A 25 -2.81 0.57 2.92
N ARG A 26 -2.76 1.86 3.21
CA ARG A 26 -3.92 2.75 3.22
C ARG A 26 -3.74 3.84 2.15
N TYR A 27 -4.79 4.09 1.38
CA TYR A 27 -4.82 5.16 0.38
C TYR A 27 -6.26 5.67 0.22
N GLY A 28 -6.40 6.90 -0.31
CA GLY A 28 -7.72 7.44 -0.67
C GLY A 28 -8.26 6.76 -1.92
N TYR A 29 -9.55 6.39 -1.91
CA TYR A 29 -10.17 5.74 -3.06
C TYR A 29 -10.53 6.78 -4.13
N THR A 30 -9.69 6.88 -5.15
CA THR A 30 -10.02 7.48 -6.45
C THR A 30 -9.83 6.41 -7.52
N GLU A 31 -10.50 6.53 -8.67
CA GLU A 31 -10.36 5.56 -9.76
C GLU A 31 -8.90 5.44 -10.22
N ALA A 32 -8.19 6.57 -10.35
CA ALA A 32 -6.77 6.58 -10.68
C ALA A 32 -5.90 5.85 -9.64
N MET A 33 -6.14 6.11 -8.35
CA MET A 33 -5.42 5.42 -7.28
C MET A 33 -5.76 3.92 -7.27
N HIS A 34 -7.02 3.56 -7.46
CA HIS A 34 -7.44 2.16 -7.52
C HIS A 34 -6.78 1.41 -8.68
N ASN A 35 -6.76 1.99 -9.87
CA ASN A 35 -6.17 1.38 -11.06
C ASN A 35 -4.66 1.11 -10.89
N ILE A 36 -3.95 1.95 -10.13
CA ILE A 36 -2.53 1.73 -9.81
C ILE A 36 -2.37 0.71 -8.67
N MET A 37 -3.12 0.85 -7.59
CA MET A 37 -2.93 0.07 -6.37
C MET A 37 -3.49 -1.34 -6.43
N HIS A 38 -4.61 -1.55 -7.14
CA HIS A 38 -5.25 -2.85 -7.25
C HIS A 38 -4.29 -3.94 -7.75
N PRO A 39 -3.57 -3.80 -8.90
CA PRO A 39 -2.64 -4.84 -9.36
C PRO A 39 -1.44 -5.05 -8.42
N ILE A 40 -1.07 -4.04 -7.61
CA ILE A 40 -0.01 -4.16 -6.60
C ILE A 40 -0.49 -5.01 -5.41
N LEU A 41 -1.77 -4.92 -5.03
CA LEU A 41 -2.28 -5.54 -3.79
C LEU A 41 -3.06 -6.82 -4.02
N GLN A 42 -3.63 -7.00 -5.21
CA GLN A 42 -4.44 -8.17 -5.55
C GLN A 42 -3.64 -9.46 -5.36
N GLY A 43 -4.22 -10.40 -4.61
CA GLY A 43 -3.59 -11.70 -4.31
C GLY A 43 -2.47 -11.67 -3.26
N ARG A 44 -2.06 -10.49 -2.77
CA ARG A 44 -0.95 -10.32 -1.81
C ARG A 44 -1.42 -10.01 -0.38
N GLY A 45 -2.73 -9.85 -0.22
CA GLY A 45 -3.33 -9.46 1.04
C GLY A 45 -4.85 -9.52 0.98
N ARG A 46 -5.48 -8.91 1.99
CA ARG A 46 -6.94 -8.75 2.07
C ARG A 46 -7.29 -7.32 2.40
N PHE A 47 -8.45 -6.87 1.94
CA PHE A 47 -9.01 -5.59 2.36
C PHE A 47 -9.74 -5.74 3.69
N ASP A 48 -9.46 -4.86 4.67
CA ASP A 48 -10.24 -4.73 5.90
C ASP A 48 -11.16 -3.51 5.80
N ASP A 49 -12.46 -3.77 5.62
CA ASP A 49 -13.46 -2.74 5.40
C ASP A 49 -13.69 -1.84 6.63
N ARG A 50 -13.34 -2.30 7.84
CA ARG A 50 -13.50 -1.52 9.08
C ARG A 50 -12.52 -0.35 9.13
N PHE A 51 -11.30 -0.58 8.64
CA PHE A 51 -10.22 0.41 8.65
C PHE A 51 -9.98 1.03 7.27
N LYS A 52 -10.69 0.55 6.24
CA LYS A 52 -10.56 0.98 4.84
C LYS A 52 -9.10 0.93 4.37
N ASN A 53 -8.43 -0.17 4.68
CA ASN A 53 -7.04 -0.42 4.29
C ASN A 53 -6.85 -1.87 3.85
N TRP A 54 -5.74 -2.11 3.17
CA TRP A 54 -5.28 -3.45 2.84
C TRP A 54 -4.34 -3.95 3.92
N ILE A 55 -4.46 -5.23 4.29
CA ILE A 55 -3.49 -5.96 5.08
C ILE A 55 -2.73 -6.86 4.11
N VAL A 56 -1.45 -6.58 3.91
CA VAL A 56 -0.54 -7.37 3.07
C VAL A 56 0.24 -8.32 3.97
N PHE A 57 0.27 -9.60 3.58
CA PHE A 57 0.96 -10.63 4.35
C PHE A 57 2.47 -10.50 4.22
N SER A 58 3.20 -10.83 5.28
CA SER A 58 4.65 -10.66 5.40
C SER A 58 5.46 -11.24 4.24
N GLN A 59 5.07 -12.41 3.72
CA GLN A 59 5.70 -13.05 2.56
C GLN A 59 5.64 -12.23 1.25
N HIS A 60 4.72 -11.25 1.16
CA HIS A 60 4.57 -10.34 0.03
C HIS A 60 5.02 -8.91 0.33
N ARG A 61 5.47 -8.63 1.57
CA ARG A 61 5.86 -7.28 2.00
C ARG A 61 6.90 -6.66 1.08
N GLU A 62 8.00 -7.36 0.83
CA GLU A 62 9.10 -6.83 0.01
C GLU A 62 8.67 -6.60 -1.44
N GLU A 63 7.85 -7.50 -2.00
CA GLU A 63 7.31 -7.36 -3.35
C GLU A 63 6.43 -6.11 -3.48
N VAL A 64 5.54 -5.89 -2.51
CA VAL A 64 4.67 -4.70 -2.49
C VAL A 64 5.47 -3.42 -2.32
N LEU A 65 6.43 -3.38 -1.39
CA LEU A 65 7.27 -2.19 -1.20
C LEU A 65 8.09 -1.87 -2.45
N LYS A 66 8.69 -2.87 -3.09
CA LYS A 66 9.44 -2.69 -4.34
C LYS A 66 8.54 -2.21 -5.48
N ALA A 67 7.31 -2.70 -5.58
CA ALA A 67 6.35 -2.23 -6.57
C ALA A 67 5.97 -0.77 -6.32
N LEU A 68 5.79 -0.37 -5.06
CA LEU A 68 5.52 1.02 -4.67
C LEU A 68 6.68 1.95 -5.01
N ASP A 69 7.92 1.55 -4.73
CA ASP A 69 9.12 2.32 -5.10
C ASP A 69 9.21 2.57 -6.63
N GLY A 70 8.57 1.71 -7.44
CA GLY A 70 8.53 1.85 -8.90
C GLY A 70 7.47 2.81 -9.43
N VAL A 71 6.45 3.16 -8.64
CA VAL A 71 5.31 3.99 -9.09
C VAL A 71 5.08 5.24 -8.22
N ALA A 72 5.67 5.29 -7.04
CA ALA A 72 5.49 6.35 -6.06
C ALA A 72 6.83 6.79 -5.49
N GLN A 73 6.90 8.04 -5.05
CA GLN A 73 8.05 8.57 -4.32
C GLN A 73 7.81 8.42 -2.83
N ARG A 74 8.78 7.85 -2.12
CA ARG A 74 8.76 7.83 -0.66
C ARG A 74 9.05 9.24 -0.14
N VAL A 75 8.27 9.68 0.85
CA VAL A 75 8.47 10.94 1.55
C VAL A 75 8.77 10.65 3.02
N ASP A 76 9.77 11.34 3.55
CA ASP A 76 10.24 11.23 4.93
C ASP A 76 9.37 12.03 5.91
#